data_AF-A0A4Y8SYV7-F1
#
_entry.id   AF-A0A4Y8SYV7-F1
#
_cell.length_a   1.000
_cell.length_b   1.000
_cell.length_c   1.000
_cell.angle_alpha   90.00
_cell.angle_beta   90.00
_cell.angle_gamma   90.00
#
_symmetry.space_group_name_H-M   'P 1'
#
loop_
_entity.id
_entity.type
_entity.pdbx_description
1 polymer ?
#
loop_
_entity_poly.entity_id
_entity_poly.type
_entity_poly.pdbx_seq_one_letter_code
_entity_poly.pdbx_strand_id
1 'polypeptide(L)'
;MKINIKAGITEEKYLVGDIIVTNSGEPHFIYKDPSTAKYSLLNCKMDTWASGSFDTLDNLIDDLKRWTTFKHYSKNEYQLELVPVGVEN
;
A
#
# COMPACT_ATOMS: atom_id res chain seq x y z
N MET A 1 31.64 -18.43 -19.71
CA MET A 1 31.53 -17.65 -18.45
C MET A 1 30.08 -17.72 -17.99
N LYS A 2 29.79 -18.22 -16.78
CA LYS A 2 28.42 -18.35 -16.25
C LYS A 2 28.27 -17.31 -15.13
N ILE A 3 27.48 -16.27 -15.37
CA ILE A 3 27.17 -15.27 -14.35
C ILE A 3 25.96 -15.78 -13.59
N ASN A 4 26.17 -16.25 -12.37
CA ASN A 4 25.11 -16.67 -11.47
C ASN A 4 24.74 -15.48 -10.60
N ILE A 5 23.89 -14.59 -11.12
CA ILE A 5 23.30 -13.54 -10.31
C ILE A 5 22.27 -14.23 -9.44
N LYS A 6 22.60 -14.47 -8.17
CA LYS A 6 21.57 -14.69 -7.15
C LYS A 6 20.80 -13.37 -7.11
N ALA A 7 19.69 -13.30 -7.83
CA ALA A 7 18.69 -12.26 -7.62
C ALA A 7 18.32 -12.39 -6.15
N GLY A 8 18.90 -11.52 -5.32
CA GLY A 8 18.40 -11.33 -3.98
C GLY A 8 16.97 -10.88 -4.19
N ILE A 9 16.02 -11.78 -3.92
CA ILE A 9 14.64 -11.39 -3.76
C ILE A 9 14.71 -10.50 -2.52
N THR A 10 14.86 -9.20 -2.73
CA THR A 10 14.47 -8.23 -1.72
C THR A 10 13.01 -8.54 -1.49
N GLU A 11 12.72 -9.31 -0.44
CA GLU A 11 11.36 -9.44 0.08
C GLU A 11 10.89 -8.01 0.29
N GLU A 12 10.04 -7.51 -0.61
CA GLU A 12 9.38 -6.22 -0.45
C GLU A 12 8.66 -6.27 0.89
N LYS A 13 9.23 -5.59 1.88
CA LYS A 13 8.67 -5.58 3.22
C LYS A 13 7.61 -4.49 3.26
N TYR A 14 6.37 -4.91 3.10
CA TYR A 14 5.22 -4.02 3.24
C TYR A 14 5.05 -3.59 4.70
N LEU A 15 4.63 -2.35 4.92
CA LEU A 15 4.39 -1.76 6.24
C LEU A 15 3.06 -1.01 6.26
N VAL A 16 2.45 -0.95 7.44
CA VAL A 16 1.33 -0.03 7.68
C VAL A 16 1.79 1.40 7.41
N GLY A 17 1.00 2.10 6.60
CA GLY A 17 1.28 3.42 6.07
C GLY A 17 1.74 3.39 4.62
N ASP A 18 2.29 2.30 4.09
CA ASP A 18 2.76 2.24 2.70
C ASP A 18 1.65 2.57 1.71
N ILE A 19 2.03 3.15 0.56
CA ILE A 19 1.10 3.49 -0.51
C ILE A 19 1.13 2.40 -1.58
N ILE A 20 -0.06 1.95 -1.96
CA ILE A 20 -0.30 1.03 -3.06
C ILE A 20 -1.10 1.76 -4.13
N VAL A 21 -0.56 1.79 -5.35
CA VAL A 21 -1.25 2.34 -6.52
C VAL A 21 -1.60 1.19 -7.45
N THR A 22 -2.90 0.89 -7.57
CA THR A 22 -3.39 -0.16 -8.46
C THR A 22 -3.47 0.35 -9.90
N ASN A 23 -3.84 -0.52 -10.85
CA ASN A 23 -4.00 -0.15 -12.25
C ASN A 23 -5.02 0.97 -12.52
N SER A 24 -5.93 1.29 -11.59
CA SER A 24 -6.82 2.46 -11.71
C SER A 24 -6.06 3.79 -11.60
N GLY A 25 -4.82 3.76 -11.10
CA GLY A 25 -4.03 4.95 -10.80
C GLY A 25 -4.39 5.59 -9.45
N GLU A 26 -5.38 5.07 -8.73
CA GLU A 26 -5.78 5.60 -7.44
C GLU A 26 -4.83 5.13 -6.32
N PRO A 27 -4.32 6.04 -5.48
CA PRO A 27 -3.46 5.70 -4.35
C PRO A 27 -4.28 5.25 -3.14
N HIS A 28 -3.82 4.19 -2.50
CA HIS A 28 -4.39 3.61 -1.29
C HIS A 28 -3.31 3.42 -0.23
N PHE A 29 -3.69 3.54 1.03
CA PHE A 29 -2.81 3.28 2.17
C PHE A 29 -3.03 1.88 2.72
N ILE A 30 -1.94 1.20 3.08
CA ILE A 30 -2.01 0.03 3.95
C ILE A 30 -2.39 0.52 5.35
N TYR A 31 -3.59 0.19 5.80
CA TYR A 31 -4.10 0.60 7.09
C TYR A 31 -4.29 -0.60 8.02
N LYS A 32 -4.03 -0.38 9.30
CA LYS A 32 -4.38 -1.33 10.37
C LYS A 32 -5.41 -0.69 11.28
N ASP A 33 -6.59 -1.29 11.33
CA ASP A 33 -7.68 -0.82 12.18
C ASP A 33 -7.32 -1.01 13.67
N PRO A 34 -7.31 0.07 14.49
CA PRO A 34 -6.97 -0.03 15.89
C PRO A 34 -8.03 -0.78 16.72
N SER A 35 -9.28 -0.85 16.25
CA SER A 35 -10.37 -1.51 16.96
C SER A 35 -10.40 -3.03 16.74
N THR A 36 -10.12 -3.46 15.51
CA THR A 36 -10.18 -4.88 15.11
C THR A 36 -8.80 -5.52 14.93
N ALA A 37 -7.73 -4.72 14.90
CA ALA A 37 -6.37 -5.10 14.55
C ALA A 37 -6.20 -5.68 13.13
N LYS A 38 -7.21 -5.55 12.26
CA LYS A 38 -7.20 -6.05 10.88
C LYS A 38 -6.54 -5.08 9.91
N TYR A 39 -6.06 -5.62 8.80
CA TYR A 39 -5.39 -4.89 7.72
C TYR A 39 -6.32 -4.72 6.52
N SER A 40 -6.33 -3.53 5.94
CA SER A 40 -7.11 -3.19 4.74
C SER A 40 -6.40 -2.10 3.93
N LEU A 41 -6.80 -1.95 2.65
CA LEU A 41 -6.49 -0.76 1.88
C LEU A 41 -7.54 0.32 2.14
N LEU A 42 -7.06 1.50 2.51
CA LEU A 42 -7.86 2.70 2.71
C LEU A 42 -7.59 3.69 1.57
N ASN A 43 -8.61 4.29 0.99
CA ASN A 43 -8.40 5.29 -0.06
C ASN A 43 -7.69 6.55 0.47
N CYS A 44 -7.18 7.39 -0.44
CA CYS A 44 -6.44 8.59 -0.06
C CYS A 44 -7.26 9.63 0.72
N LYS A 45 -8.59 9.61 0.58
CA LYS A 45 -9.52 10.46 1.34
C LYS A 45 -9.82 9.93 2.74
N MET A 46 -9.38 8.72 3.06
CA MET A 46 -9.63 8.03 4.32
C MET A 46 -11.11 7.87 4.68
N ASP A 47 -11.98 7.80 3.66
CA ASP A 47 -13.43 7.68 3.86
C ASP A 47 -13.99 6.28 3.50
N THR A 48 -13.26 5.53 2.67
CA THR A 48 -13.75 4.27 2.09
C THR A 48 -12.64 3.23 1.98
N TRP A 49 -12.98 1.98 2.29
CA TRP A 49 -12.12 0.82 2.10
C TRP A 49 -12.09 0.38 0.64
N ALA A 50 -10.88 0.12 0.12
CA ALA A 50 -10.65 -0.38 -1.23
C ALA A 50 -10.35 -1.88 -1.28
N SER A 51 -10.38 -2.56 -0.13
CA SER A 51 -10.22 -4.01 0.00
C SER A 51 -11.12 -4.56 1.11
N GLY A 52 -11.13 -5.89 1.25
CA GLY A 52 -11.61 -6.55 2.46
C GLY A 52 -10.73 -6.26 3.69
N SER A 53 -11.05 -6.91 4.80
CA SER A 53 -10.28 -6.85 6.05
C SER A 53 -9.63 -8.19 6.35
N PHE A 54 -8.32 -8.15 6.62
CA PHE A 54 -7.47 -9.34 6.74
C PHE A 54 -6.79 -9.39 8.10
N ASP A 55 -6.58 -10.59 8.64
CA ASP A 55 -5.95 -10.76 9.95
C ASP A 55 -4.43 -10.49 9.94
N THR A 56 -3.79 -10.64 8.78
CA THR A 56 -2.36 -10.38 8.59
C THR A 56 -2.12 -9.49 7.38
N LEU A 57 -0.99 -8.78 7.40
CA LEU A 57 -0.54 -7.98 6.26
C LEU A 57 -0.25 -8.86 5.04
N ASP A 58 0.36 -10.03 5.26
CA ASP A 58 0.68 -10.97 4.18
C ASP A 58 -0.59 -11.43 3.46
N ASN A 59 -1.68 -11.69 4.18
CA ASN A 59 -2.97 -12.07 3.57
C ASN A 59 -3.54 -10.94 2.70
N LEU A 60 -3.41 -9.68 3.12
CA LEU A 60 -3.81 -8.53 2.31
C LEU A 60 -2.99 -8.43 1.02
N ILE A 61 -1.67 -8.60 1.12
CA ILE A 61 -0.76 -8.51 -0.02
C ILE A 61 -0.95 -9.69 -0.98
N ASP A 62 -1.13 -10.90 -0.46
CA ASP A 62 -1.40 -12.09 -1.27
C ASP A 62 -2.73 -11.98 -2.00
N ASP A 63 -3.75 -11.41 -1.36
CA ASP A 63 -5.01 -11.07 -2.03
C ASP A 63 -4.75 -10.06 -3.16
N LEU A 64 -4.09 -8.93 -2.87
CA LEU A 64 -3.73 -7.91 -3.86
C LEU A 64 -3.02 -8.46 -5.10
N LYS A 65 -2.01 -9.31 -4.89
CA LYS A 65 -1.25 -9.95 -5.97
C LYS A 65 -2.09 -10.91 -6.83
N ARG A 66 -3.19 -11.45 -6.30
CA ARG A 66 -4.08 -12.36 -7.05
C ARG A 66 -4.98 -11.63 -8.02
N TRP A 67 -5.42 -10.41 -7.71
CA TRP A 67 -6.44 -9.71 -8.50
C TRP A 67 -5.93 -8.52 -9.30
N THR A 68 -4.74 -7.97 -8.98
CA THR A 68 -4.23 -6.82 -9.72
C THR A 68 -2.70 -6.71 -9.71
N THR A 69 -2.18 -5.99 -10.71
CA THR A 69 -0.82 -5.45 -10.65
C THR A 69 -0.86 -4.09 -9.97
N PHE A 70 0.16 -3.79 -9.17
CA PHE A 70 0.22 -2.54 -8.43
C PHE A 70 1.66 -2.06 -8.29
N LYS A 71 1.80 -0.77 -8.01
CA LYS A 71 3.05 -0.16 -7.58
C LYS A 71 3.02 0.01 -6.07
N HIS A 72 4.15 -0.25 -5.43
CA HIS A 72 4.36 -0.06 -4.00
C HIS A 72 5.31 1.11 -3.78
N TYR A 73 4.97 1.95 -2.81
CA TYR A 73 5.81 3.05 -2.33
C TYR A 73 5.92 2.91 -0.82
N SER A 74 7.15 2.70 -0.33
CA SER A 74 7.35 2.55 1.11
C SER A 74 7.19 3.89 1.81
N LYS A 75 6.56 3.91 2.99
CA LYS A 75 6.47 5.12 3.82
C LYS A 75 7.81 5.72 4.24
N ASN A 76 8.88 4.95 4.13
CA ASN A 76 10.22 5.43 4.42
C ASN A 76 10.83 6.20 3.24
N GLU A 77 10.22 6.13 2.06
CA GLU A 77 10.70 6.75 0.82
C GLU A 77 9.97 8.07 0.48
N TYR A 78 8.93 8.41 1.24
CA TYR A 78 8.15 9.63 1.01
C TYR A 78 7.82 10.35 2.32
N GLN A 79 7.50 11.63 2.20
CA GLN A 79 6.94 12.44 3.26
C GLN A 79 5.61 13.01 2.77
N LEU A 80 4.54 12.85 3.56
CA LEU A 80 3.27 13.49 3.25
C LEU A 80 3.32 14.94 3.70
N GLU A 81 2.99 15.85 2.79
CA GLU A 81 2.86 17.27 3.08
C GLU A 81 1.37 17.63 3.18
N LEU A 82 1.02 18.42 4.20
CA LEU A 82 -0.30 19.02 4.29
C LEU A 82 -0.37 20.21 3.34
N VAL A 83 -1.07 20.03 2.21
CA VAL A 83 -1.30 21.11 1.25
C VAL A 83 -2.62 21.80 1.62
N PRO A 84 -2.62 23.10 1.97
CA PRO A 84 -3.85 23.85 2.16
C PRO A 84 -4.65 23.83 0.86
N VAL A 85 -5.91 23.41 0.92
CA VAL A 85 -6.83 23.61 -0.21
C VAL A 85 -7.04 25.12 -0.29
N GLY A 86 -6.37 25.78 -1.24
CA GLY A 86 -6.54 27.20 -1.48
C GLY A 86 -8.01 27.47 -1.72
N VAL A 87 -8.58 28.41 -0.97
CA VAL A 87 -9.85 29.02 -1.33
C VAL A 87 -9.58 29.75 -2.65
N GLU A 88 -10.05 29.19 -3.76
CA GLU A 88 -10.08 29.91 -5.04
C GLU A 88 -10.91 31.20 -4.81
N ASN A 89 -10.27 32.35 -5.02
CA ASN A 89 -10.93 33.67 -4.98
C ASN A 89 -11.79 33.88 -6.23
#